data_AF-A0A2A5XCR7-F1
#
_entry.id   AF-A0A2A5XCR7-F1
#
_cell.length_a   1.000
_cell.length_b   1.000
_cell.length_c   1.000
_cell.angle_alpha   90.00
_cell.angle_beta   90.00
_cell.angle_gamma   90.00
#
_symmetry.space_group_name_H-M   'P 1'
#
loop_
_entity.id
_entity.type
_entity.pdbx_description
1 polymer ?
#
loop_
_entity_poly.entity_id
_entity_poly.type
_entity_poly.pdbx_seq_one_letter_code
_entity_poly.pdbx_strand_id
1 'polypeptide(L)'
;MAGLLFKRDITKRFVALTKYLLISGTVKSKTEIGTLIGQPLQVVSKLLTGQRIITLEQMKNLISNTAIDSHWFLTGKGEMIRYSSAIIQESQTEYSSTNNPSKTVAAILPLVSELEEKFELLKKENDKVKSQLEQLQTTVRKKSTHQ
;
A
#
# COMPACT_ATOMS: atom_id res chain seq x y z
N MET A 1 13.98 -4.80 28.19
CA MET A 1 14.37 -4.63 26.77
C MET A 1 13.63 -5.65 25.92
N ALA A 2 13.10 -5.27 24.75
CA ALA A 2 12.40 -6.22 23.87
C ALA A 2 13.38 -7.20 23.19
N GLY A 3 12.95 -8.45 23.02
CA GLY A 3 13.75 -9.52 22.43
C GLY A 3 14.12 -9.29 20.96
N LEU A 4 15.22 -9.90 20.51
CA LEU A 4 15.71 -9.76 19.13
C LEU A 4 14.68 -10.21 18.07
N LEU A 5 13.95 -11.29 18.36
CA LEU A 5 12.89 -11.81 17.49
C LEU A 5 11.78 -10.78 17.28
N PHE A 6 11.29 -10.19 18.37
CA PHE A 6 10.27 -9.14 18.32
C PHE A 6 10.71 -7.94 17.47
N LYS A 7 11.95 -7.47 17.68
CA LYS A 7 12.53 -6.37 16.89
C LYS A 7 12.64 -6.71 15.40
N ARG A 8 13.01 -7.95 15.06
CA ARG A 8 13.04 -8.44 13.68
C ARG A 8 11.65 -8.48 13.07
N ASP A 9 10.64 -8.90 13.81
CA ASP A 9 9.27 -8.96 13.29
C ASP A 9 8.67 -7.58 13.06
N ILE A 10 8.95 -6.60 13.92
CA ILE A 10 8.62 -5.19 13.65
C ILE A 10 9.32 -4.72 12.37
N THR A 11 10.60 -5.05 12.20
CA THR A 11 11.35 -4.66 11.00
C THR A 11 10.73 -5.30 9.74
N LYS A 12 10.28 -6.56 9.79
CA LYS A 12 9.55 -7.19 8.68
C LYS A 12 8.25 -6.46 8.37
N ARG A 13 7.49 -6.05 9.40
CA ARG A 13 6.26 -5.26 9.21
C ARG A 13 6.55 -3.90 8.59
N PHE A 14 7.64 -3.25 8.97
CA PHE A 14 8.10 -2.00 8.34
C PHE A 14 8.36 -2.20 6.84
N VAL A 15 9.01 -3.31 6.46
CA VAL A 15 9.27 -3.65 5.06
C VAL A 15 7.96 -3.84 4.29
N ALA A 16 7.02 -4.62 4.86
CA ALA A 16 5.72 -4.88 4.25
C ALA A 16 4.92 -3.57 4.07
N LEU A 17 4.91 -2.74 5.09
CA LEU A 17 4.26 -1.44 5.09
C LEU A 17 4.86 -0.49 4.05
N THR A 18 6.19 -0.41 3.96
CA THR A 18 6.85 0.42 2.95
C THR A 18 6.46 -0.01 1.53
N LYS A 19 6.35 -1.32 1.28
CA LYS A 19 5.87 -1.83 -0.02
C LYS A 19 4.43 -1.40 -0.29
N TYR A 20 3.56 -1.52 0.71
CA TYR A 20 2.17 -1.07 0.60
C TYR A 20 2.07 0.43 0.28
N LEU A 21 2.81 1.28 0.97
CA LEU A 21 2.80 2.73 0.75
C LEU A 21 3.26 3.12 -0.66
N LEU A 22 4.24 2.40 -1.22
CA LEU A 22 4.71 2.59 -2.59
C LEU A 22 3.67 2.12 -3.62
N ILE A 23 3.08 0.93 -3.41
CA ILE A 23 2.11 0.35 -4.35
C ILE A 23 0.79 1.14 -4.36
N SER A 24 0.34 1.61 -3.20
CA SER A 24 -0.87 2.43 -3.07
C SER A 24 -0.68 3.86 -3.60
N GLY A 25 0.54 4.26 -3.95
CA GLY A 25 0.85 5.63 -4.37
C GLY A 25 0.83 6.66 -3.24
N THR A 26 0.62 6.22 -1.98
CA THR A 26 0.67 7.09 -0.78
C THR A 26 2.05 7.76 -0.66
N VAL A 27 3.10 7.04 -1.06
CA VAL A 27 4.47 7.53 -1.09
C VAL A 27 5.06 7.26 -2.47
N LYS A 28 5.72 8.24 -3.08
CA LYS A 28 6.23 8.17 -4.45
C LYS A 28 7.57 7.46 -4.56
N SER A 29 8.36 7.44 -3.48
CA SER A 29 9.71 6.88 -3.52
C SER A 29 10.25 6.41 -2.17
N LYS A 30 11.30 5.60 -2.19
CA LYS A 30 12.04 5.20 -0.97
C LYS A 30 12.69 6.40 -0.27
N THR A 31 13.00 7.47 -1.00
CA THR A 31 13.55 8.70 -0.42
C THR A 31 12.52 9.39 0.47
N GLU A 32 11.26 9.43 0.03
CA GLU A 32 10.16 10.01 0.79
C GLU A 32 9.84 9.20 2.06
N ILE A 33 9.98 7.86 2.01
CA ILE A 33 9.99 7.03 3.23
C ILE A 33 11.09 7.48 4.21
N GLY A 34 12.28 7.80 3.68
CA GLY A 34 13.39 8.34 4.46
C GLY A 34 13.02 9.64 5.16
N THR A 35 12.36 10.56 4.46
CA THR A 35 11.83 11.80 5.05
C THR A 35 10.85 11.51 6.18
N LEU A 36 9.89 10.60 5.98
CA LEU A 36 8.87 10.25 6.99
C LEU A 36 9.47 9.71 8.29
N ILE A 37 10.61 9.01 8.21
CA ILE A 37 11.30 8.45 9.38
C ILE A 37 12.49 9.30 9.85
N GLY A 38 12.78 10.42 9.17
CA GLY A 38 13.92 11.29 9.46
C GLY A 38 15.28 10.61 9.24
N GLN A 39 15.43 9.83 8.16
CA GLN A 39 16.66 9.08 7.87
C GLN A 39 17.06 9.18 6.39
N PRO A 40 18.37 9.11 6.08
CA PRO A 40 18.84 9.11 4.71
C PRO A 40 18.49 7.79 3.99
N LEU A 41 18.40 7.85 2.66
CA LEU A 41 18.05 6.71 1.79
C LEU A 41 18.92 5.47 2.05
N GLN A 42 20.20 5.64 2.37
CA GLN A 42 21.10 4.54 2.70
C GLN A 42 20.63 3.74 3.93
N VAL A 43 20.13 4.44 4.96
CA VAL A 43 19.58 3.80 6.15
C VAL A 43 18.28 3.08 5.80
N VAL A 44 17.41 3.72 5.01
CA VAL A 44 16.17 3.10 4.52
C VAL A 44 16.48 1.80 3.78
N SER A 45 17.46 1.82 2.86
CA SER A 45 17.87 0.62 2.12
C SER A 45 18.33 -0.51 3.04
N LYS A 46 19.11 -0.21 4.09
CA LYS A 46 19.53 -1.22 5.09
C LYS A 46 18.38 -1.77 5.94
N LEU A 47 17.38 -0.94 6.25
CA LEU A 47 16.14 -1.38 6.91
C LEU A 47 15.33 -2.29 5.98
N LEU A 48 15.23 -1.94 4.70
CA LEU A 48 14.46 -2.69 3.70
C LEU A 48 15.06 -4.06 3.38
N THR A 49 16.39 -4.20 3.46
CA THR A 49 17.09 -5.49 3.31
C THR A 49 17.16 -6.28 4.61
N GLY A 50 16.68 -5.75 5.73
CA GLY A 50 16.75 -6.38 7.05
C GLY A 50 18.16 -6.41 7.66
N GLN A 51 19.15 -5.76 7.03
CA GLN A 51 20.50 -5.60 7.58
C GLN A 51 20.51 -4.72 8.85
N ARG A 52 19.52 -3.82 8.96
CA ARG A 52 19.31 -2.97 10.14
C ARG A 52 17.93 -3.22 10.73
N ILE A 53 17.86 -3.16 12.06
CA ILE A 53 16.61 -3.20 12.82
C ILE A 53 16.04 -1.78 12.93
N ILE A 54 14.73 -1.65 12.72
CA ILE A 54 14.05 -0.37 12.91
C ILE A 54 14.04 0.04 14.39
N THR A 55 14.31 1.31 14.67
CA THR A 55 14.28 1.86 16.02
C THR A 55 12.87 2.32 16.41
N LEU A 56 12.62 2.45 17.71
CA LEU A 56 11.34 2.96 18.21
C LEU A 56 11.07 4.40 17.74
N GLU A 57 12.12 5.22 17.66
CA GLU A 57 12.02 6.60 17.16
C GLU A 57 11.62 6.64 15.68
N GLN A 58 12.25 5.83 14.83
CA GLN A 58 11.89 5.72 13.41
C GLN A 58 10.44 5.24 13.23
N MET A 59 10.01 4.28 14.06
CA MET A 59 8.64 3.80 14.09
C MET A 59 7.65 4.89 14.51
N LYS A 60 7.97 5.64 15.58
CA LYS A 60 7.15 6.76 16.06
C LYS A 60 7.00 7.82 14.97
N ASN A 61 8.10 8.18 14.31
CA ASN A 61 8.09 9.17 13.22
C ASN A 61 7.22 8.68 12.06
N LEU A 62 7.33 7.41 11.67
CA LEU A 62 6.49 6.85 10.62
C LEU A 62 5.00 6.94 10.98
N ILE A 63 4.62 6.46 12.17
CA ILE A 63 3.22 6.47 12.62
C ILE A 63 2.68 7.89 12.74
N SER A 64 3.50 8.85 13.20
CA SER A 64 3.05 10.24 13.39
C SER A 64 2.81 10.96 12.07
N ASN A 65 3.55 10.59 11.01
CA ASN A 65 3.45 11.22 9.69
C ASN A 65 2.52 10.47 8.73
N THR A 66 1.79 9.45 9.18
CA THR A 66 0.96 8.61 8.32
C THR A 66 -0.31 8.15 9.04
N ALA A 67 -1.24 7.55 8.32
CA ALA A 67 -2.45 6.97 8.90
C ALA A 67 -2.24 5.54 9.45
N ILE A 68 -0.99 5.14 9.76
CA ILE A 68 -0.67 3.76 10.14
C ILE A 68 -1.14 3.46 11.56
N ASP A 69 -1.77 2.29 11.74
CA ASP A 69 -2.18 1.86 13.06
C ASP A 69 -0.99 1.31 13.88
N SER A 70 -0.82 1.87 15.08
CA SER A 70 0.28 1.49 15.98
C SER A 70 0.13 0.08 16.55
N HIS A 71 -1.11 -0.38 16.79
CA HIS A 71 -1.38 -1.72 17.31
C HIS A 71 -1.04 -2.77 16.26
N TRP A 72 -1.46 -2.58 15.01
CA TRP A 72 -1.06 -3.42 13.89
C TRP A 72 0.45 -3.43 13.70
N PHE A 73 1.11 -2.27 13.76
CA PHE A 73 2.55 -2.23 13.51
C PHE A 73 3.35 -2.95 14.61
N LEU A 74 2.87 -2.94 15.85
CA LEU A 74 3.49 -3.67 16.97
C LEU A 74 3.19 -5.16 16.96
N THR A 75 1.94 -5.56 16.67
CA THR A 75 1.45 -6.92 16.89
C THR A 75 1.25 -7.74 15.61
N GLY A 76 1.10 -7.06 14.47
CA GLY A 76 0.68 -7.64 13.19
C GLY A 76 -0.81 -8.00 13.12
N LYS A 77 -1.62 -7.59 14.11
CA LYS A 77 -3.05 -7.91 14.19
C LYS A 77 -3.89 -6.66 13.91
N GLY A 78 -5.06 -6.84 13.30
CA GLY A 78 -5.97 -5.76 12.95
C GLY A 78 -5.67 -5.11 11.60
N GLU A 79 -6.19 -3.90 11.40
CA GLU A 79 -6.01 -3.14 10.16
C GLU A 79 -4.69 -2.36 10.15
N MET A 80 -4.01 -2.35 9.01
CA MET A 80 -2.73 -1.64 8.84
C MET A 80 -2.91 -0.12 8.85
N ILE A 81 -4.00 0.36 8.25
CA ILE A 81 -4.31 1.78 8.08
C ILE A 81 -5.53 2.09 8.94
N ARG A 82 -5.45 3.16 9.72
CA ARG A 82 -6.59 3.73 10.43
C ARG A 82 -7.45 4.44 9.39
N TYR A 83 -8.59 3.86 9.04
CA TYR A 83 -9.65 4.58 8.34
C TYR A 83 -10.30 5.56 9.30
N SER A 84 -9.59 6.65 9.60
CA SER A 84 -10.19 7.82 10.21
C SER A 84 -10.66 8.71 9.06
N SER A 85 -11.96 9.00 9.03
CA SER A 85 -12.58 10.03 8.20
C SER A 85 -12.09 11.46 8.50
N ALA A 86 -10.92 11.62 9.15
CA ALA A 86 -10.42 12.86 9.73
C ALA A 86 -8.91 13.06 9.58
N ILE A 87 -8.27 12.54 8.52
CA ILE A 87 -6.93 12.98 8.13
C ILE A 87 -7.01 13.59 6.72
N ILE A 88 -7.68 14.73 6.63
CA ILE A 88 -7.37 15.74 5.62
C ILE A 88 -6.63 16.84 6.36
N GLN A 89 -5.47 17.18 5.83
CA GLN A 89 -4.53 18.15 6.33
C GLN A 89 -5.22 19.44 6.81
N GLU A 90 -4.74 19.99 7.92
CA GLU A 90 -4.84 21.42 8.22
C GLU A 90 -4.23 22.21 7.05
N SER A 91 -5.05 22.52 6.05
CA SER A 91 -4.89 23.72 5.25
C SER A 91 -6.10 24.58 5.57
N GLN A 92 -5.82 25.74 6.15
CA GLN A 92 -6.80 26.78 6.45
C GLN A 92 -7.63 27.08 5.20
N THR A 93 -8.87 26.60 5.17
CA THR A 93 -9.99 27.29 4.52
C THR A 93 -11.25 26.93 5.28
N GLU A 94 -11.91 27.95 5.79
CA GLU A 94 -13.22 27.86 6.42
C GLU A 94 -14.20 27.14 5.51
N TYR A 95 -14.65 25.95 5.90
CA TYR A 95 -15.92 25.41 5.46
C TYR A 95 -16.67 24.87 6.67
N SER A 96 -17.49 25.76 7.23
CA SER A 96 -18.64 25.38 8.04
C SER A 96 -19.57 24.52 7.18
N SER A 97 -19.74 23.24 7.48
CA SER A 97 -20.96 22.52 7.13
C SER A 97 -21.07 21.16 7.82
N THR A 98 -21.96 21.10 8.81
CA THR A 98 -22.82 19.96 9.17
C THR A 98 -22.47 18.59 8.58
N ASN A 99 -21.94 17.71 9.42
CA ASN A 99 -21.77 16.29 9.19
C ASN A 99 -23.11 15.60 8.88
N ASN A 100 -23.39 15.35 7.60
CA ASN A 100 -24.45 14.44 7.17
C ASN A 100 -23.81 13.28 6.38
N PRO A 101 -23.61 12.09 6.99
CA PRO A 101 -22.97 10.94 6.34
C PRO A 101 -23.65 10.51 5.02
N SER A 102 -24.93 10.83 4.83
CA SER A 102 -25.65 10.58 3.56
C SER A 102 -25.08 11.33 2.35
N LYS A 103 -24.52 12.53 2.51
CA LYS A 103 -23.98 13.29 1.36
C LYS A 103 -22.65 12.72 0.88
N THR A 104 -21.80 12.26 1.80
CA THR A 104 -20.52 11.61 1.48
C THR A 104 -20.74 10.25 0.83
N VAL A 105 -21.68 9.45 1.34
CA VAL A 105 -22.04 8.14 0.74
C VAL A 105 -22.62 8.32 -0.68
N ALA A 106 -23.48 9.31 -0.89
CA ALA A 106 -24.04 9.61 -2.21
C ALA A 106 -22.98 10.05 -3.24
N ALA A 107 -21.89 10.71 -2.80
CA ALA A 107 -20.78 11.10 -3.68
C ALA A 107 -19.82 9.94 -4.01
N ILE A 108 -19.73 8.93 -3.14
CA ILE A 108 -18.82 7.78 -3.32
C ILE A 108 -19.45 6.69 -4.20
N LEU A 109 -20.76 6.51 -4.14
CA LEU A 109 -21.51 5.49 -4.91
C LEU A 109 -21.18 5.49 -6.42
N PRO A 110 -21.18 6.63 -7.13
CA PRO A 110 -20.85 6.67 -8.56
C PRO A 110 -19.41 6.22 -8.85
N LEU A 111 -18.46 6.57 -7.97
CA LEU A 111 -17.06 6.20 -8.12
C LEU A 111 -16.83 4.70 -7.94
N VAL A 112 -17.57 4.07 -7.02
CA VAL A 112 -17.53 2.61 -6.81
C VAL A 112 -18.09 1.89 -8.03
N SER A 113 -19.21 2.35 -8.60
CA SER A 113 -19.77 1.77 -9.81
C SER A 113 -18.83 1.88 -11.02
N GLU A 114 -18.18 3.04 -11.20
CA GLU A 114 -17.20 3.21 -12.28
C GLU A 114 -15.97 2.29 -12.09
N LEU A 115 -15.56 2.06 -10.84
CA LEU A 115 -14.45 1.17 -10.52
C LEU A 115 -14.78 -0.29 -10.80
N GLU A 116 -15.99 -0.73 -10.43
CA GLU A 116 -16.49 -2.09 -10.70
C GLU A 116 -16.58 -2.35 -12.21
N GLU A 117 -17.06 -1.39 -12.98
CA GLU A 117 -17.12 -1.48 -14.44
C GLU A 117 -15.72 -1.63 -15.06
N LYS A 118 -14.75 -0.80 -14.63
CA LYS A 118 -13.36 -0.91 -15.10
C LYS A 118 -12.73 -2.24 -14.71
N PHE A 119 -13.04 -2.77 -13.53
CA PHE A 119 -12.52 -4.06 -13.09
C PHE A 119 -13.04 -5.21 -13.98
N GLU A 120 -14.32 -5.17 -14.34
CA GLU A 120 -14.92 -6.18 -15.22
C GLU A 120 -14.38 -6.11 -16.66
N LEU A 121 -14.11 -4.90 -17.16
CA LEU A 121 -13.45 -4.70 -18.46
C LEU A 121 -12.01 -5.26 -18.46
N LEU A 122 -11.24 -4.92 -17.43
CA LEU A 122 -9.86 -5.43 -17.28
C LEU A 122 -9.83 -6.95 -17.16
N LYS A 123 -10.79 -7.54 -16.46
CA LYS A 123 -10.92 -9.00 -16.36
C LYS A 123 -11.18 -9.64 -17.71
N LYS A 124 -12.10 -9.08 -18.51
CA LYS A 124 -12.37 -9.54 -19.89
C LYS A 124 -11.15 -9.41 -20.80
N GLU A 125 -10.40 -8.31 -20.70
CA GLU A 125 -9.16 -8.16 -21.47
C GLU A 125 -8.11 -9.21 -21.07
N ASN A 126 -7.96 -9.46 -19.77
CA ASN A 126 -7.02 -10.45 -19.27
C ASN A 126 -7.39 -11.88 -19.73
N ASP A 127 -8.67 -12.23 -19.69
CA ASP A 127 -9.17 -13.52 -20.20
C ASP A 127 -8.94 -13.66 -21.71
N LYS A 128 -9.12 -12.57 -22.48
CA LYS A 128 -8.84 -12.54 -23.92
C LYS A 128 -7.35 -12.74 -24.22
N VAL A 129 -6.48 -12.04 -23.50
CA VAL A 129 -5.01 -12.19 -23.63
C VAL A 129 -4.59 -13.61 -23.27
N LYS A 130 -5.15 -14.18 -22.20
CA LYS A 130 -4.88 -15.56 -21.81
C LYS A 130 -5.29 -16.56 -22.90
N SER A 131 -6.47 -16.39 -23.49
CA SER A 131 -6.93 -17.23 -24.61
C SER A 131 -6.02 -17.10 -25.84
N GLN A 132 -5.58 -15.88 -26.18
CA GLN A 132 -4.64 -15.65 -27.28
C GLN A 132 -3.28 -16.32 -27.02
N LEU A 133 -2.79 -16.27 -25.78
CA LEU A 133 -1.55 -16.96 -25.38
C LEU A 133 -1.68 -18.48 -25.49
N GLU A 134 -2.81 -19.06 -25.06
CA GLU A 134 -3.07 -20.49 -25.21
C GLU A 134 -3.12 -20.90 -26.69
N GLN A 135 -3.79 -20.12 -27.54
CA GLN A 135 -3.82 -20.37 -28.98
C GLN A 135 -2.41 -20.31 -29.59
N LEU A 136 -1.63 -19.27 -29.30
CA LEU A 136 -0.25 -19.15 -29.77
C LEU A 136 0.63 -20.32 -29.30
N GLN A 137 0.51 -20.75 -28.04
CA GLN A 137 1.23 -21.91 -27.54
C GLN A 137 0.86 -23.19 -28.29
N THR A 138 -0.42 -23.40 -28.62
CA THR A 138 -0.84 -24.56 -29.43
C THR A 138 -0.34 -24.48 -30.88
N THR A 139 -0.32 -23.29 -31.49
CA THR A 139 0.22 -23.09 -32.85
C THR A 139 1.73 -23.33 -32.89
N VAL A 140 2.48 -22.84 -31.89
CA VAL A 140 3.93 -23.06 -31.77
C VAL A 140 4.23 -24.53 -31.56
N ARG A 141 3.50 -25.23 -30.67
CA ARG A 141 3.66 -26.68 -30.47
C ARG A 141 3.37 -27.50 -31.73
N LYS A 142 2.32 -27.15 -32.48
CA LYS A 142 2.00 -27.85 -33.75
C LYS A 142 3.08 -27.64 -34.82
N LYS A 143 3.69 -26.45 -34.87
CA LYS A 143 4.80 -26.15 -35.80
C LYS A 143 6.10 -26.88 -35.42
N SER A 144 6.38 -27.13 -34.14
CA SER A 144 7.59 -27.87 -33.73
C SER A 144 7.52 -29.39 -33.93
N THR A 145 6.33 -29.96 -34.15
CA THR A 145 6.12 -31.40 -34.42
C THR A 145 6.09 -31.76 -35.92
N HIS A 146 6.29 -30.79 -36.81
CA HIS A 146 6.32 -30.99 -38.27
C HIS A 146 7.66 -30.58 -38.91
N GLN A 147 8.74 -30.60 -38.12
CA GLN A 147 10.13 -30.51 -38.58
C GLN A 147 10.87 -31.80 -38.28
#